data_AF-A0A1F9APU2-F1
#
_entry.id   AF-A0A1F9APU2-F1
#
_cell.length_a   1.000
_cell.length_b   1.000
_cell.length_c   1.000
_cell.angle_alpha   90.00
_cell.angle_beta   90.00
_cell.angle_gamma   90.00
#
_symmetry.space_group_name_H-M   'P 1'
#
loop_
_entity.id
_entity.type
_entity.pdbx_description
1 polymer ?
#
loop_
_entity_poly.entity_id
_entity_poly.type
_entity_poly.pdbx_seq_one_letter_code
_entity_poly.pdbx_strand_id
1 'polypeptide(L)'
;MIMAHRLSGQVETVPDFRRTLRGEIDLDREVVKVAAAFGVAPGELKHRRRNFPARSALFYHLVEHCGFTITQTALAMGVQISSASMAVRRGKELIQKSRSIQKIVEQLNFI
;
A
#
# COMPACT_ATOMS: atom_id res chain seq x y z
N MET A 1 37.32 -3.21 -3.53
CA MET A 1 37.03 -1.89 -2.93
C MET A 1 35.95 -1.24 -3.78
N ILE A 2 34.68 -1.32 -3.36
CA ILE A 2 33.54 -0.85 -4.16
C ILE A 2 33.36 0.64 -3.88
N MET A 3 33.62 1.48 -4.89
CA MET A 3 33.46 2.94 -4.79
C MET A 3 31.98 3.28 -4.59
N ALA A 4 31.70 4.00 -3.51
CA ALA A 4 30.39 4.58 -3.22
C ALA A 4 30.10 5.71 -4.22
N HIS A 5 29.35 5.40 -5.28
CA HIS A 5 28.81 6.42 -6.17
C HIS A 5 27.69 7.19 -5.47
N ARG A 6 27.97 8.46 -5.09
CA ARG A 6 26.94 9.44 -4.73
C ARG A 6 26.15 9.78 -6.00
N LEU A 7 24.90 9.35 -6.08
CA LEU A 7 23.99 9.72 -7.16
C LEU A 7 23.56 11.19 -6.99
N SER A 8 24.09 12.06 -7.85
CA SER A 8 23.70 13.47 -7.97
C SER A 8 22.54 13.66 -8.96
N GLY A 9 21.47 12.86 -8.81
CA GLY A 9 20.29 12.88 -9.68
C GLY A 9 19.11 13.59 -9.04
N GLN A 10 18.36 14.35 -9.84
CA GLN A 10 17.14 15.07 -9.42
C GLN A 10 16.13 14.13 -8.75
N VAL A 11 15.55 14.62 -7.64
CA VAL A 11 14.64 13.90 -6.72
C VAL A 11 13.42 13.29 -7.44
N GLU A 12 13.04 13.81 -8.61
CA GLU A 12 11.85 13.37 -9.34
C GLU A 12 12.07 12.18 -10.29
N THR A 13 13.32 11.84 -10.62
CA THR A 13 13.61 10.97 -11.78
C THR A 13 13.88 9.50 -11.43
N VAL A 14 14.04 9.13 -10.15
CA VAL A 14 14.42 7.76 -9.77
C VAL A 14 13.48 7.19 -8.69
N PRO A 15 12.62 6.21 -9.03
CA PRO A 15 11.72 5.53 -8.07
C PRO A 15 12.46 4.95 -6.85
N ASP A 16 13.72 4.54 -7.04
CA ASP A 16 14.54 3.94 -5.98
C ASP A 16 14.98 4.94 -4.90
N PHE A 17 15.01 6.25 -5.18
CA PHE A 17 15.33 7.25 -4.16
C PHE A 17 14.17 7.53 -3.19
N ARG A 18 12.92 7.38 -3.66
CA ARG A 18 11.73 7.45 -2.78
C ARG A 18 11.65 6.24 -1.83
N ARG A 19 12.23 5.10 -2.22
CA ARG A 19 12.23 3.86 -1.44
C ARG A 19 13.18 3.93 -0.24
N THR A 20 14.36 4.53 -0.40
CA THR A 20 15.38 4.62 0.66
C THR A 20 15.05 5.64 1.75
N LEU A 21 14.19 6.62 1.48
CA LEU A 21 13.79 7.66 2.45
C LEU A 21 12.59 7.27 3.33
N ARG A 22 11.83 6.22 2.98
CA ARG A 22 10.69 5.76 3.78
C ARG A 22 11.20 4.72 4.78
N GLY A 23 11.17 5.06 6.06
CA GLY A 23 11.59 4.17 7.15
C GLY A 23 10.90 2.81 7.10
N GLU A 24 11.44 1.84 7.85
CA GLU A 24 10.89 0.49 7.93
C GLU A 24 9.39 0.53 8.28
N ILE A 25 8.54 0.16 7.32
CA ILE A 25 7.09 0.25 7.48
C ILE A 25 6.60 -1.02 8.18
N ASP A 26 6.04 -0.82 9.36
CA ASP A 26 5.35 -1.87 10.11
C ASP A 26 4.01 -2.21 9.41
N LEU A 27 4.01 -3.34 8.70
CA LEU A 27 2.85 -3.85 7.99
C LEU A 27 1.64 -4.05 8.92
N ASP A 28 1.85 -4.57 10.13
CA ASP A 28 0.74 -4.86 11.03
C ASP A 28 0.11 -3.56 11.54
N ARG A 29 0.92 -2.52 11.77
CA ARG A 29 0.41 -1.17 12.06
C ARG A 29 -0.45 -0.63 10.93
N GLU A 30 0.00 -0.74 9.68
CA GLU A 30 -0.74 -0.25 8.52
C GLU A 30 -2.04 -1.04 8.29
N VAL A 31 -2.04 -2.35 8.53
CA VAL A 31 -3.25 -3.18 8.50
C VAL A 31 -4.27 -2.70 9.54
N VAL A 32 -3.83 -2.41 10.77
CA VAL A 32 -4.72 -1.89 11.82
C VAL A 32 -5.28 -0.51 11.46
N LYS A 33 -4.45 0.38 10.93
CA LYS A 33 -4.88 1.71 10.48
C LYS A 33 -5.98 1.60 9.41
N VAL A 34 -5.76 0.80 8.36
CA VAL A 34 -6.76 0.60 7.31
C VAL A 34 -8.01 -0.10 7.84
N ALA A 35 -7.86 -1.07 8.74
CA ALA A 35 -9.00 -1.76 9.36
C ALA A 35 -9.90 -0.79 10.13
N ALA A 36 -9.29 0.08 10.95
CA ALA A 36 -9.99 1.13 11.70
C ALA A 36 -10.72 2.11 10.76
N ALA A 37 -10.05 2.54 9.70
CA ALA A 37 -10.60 3.44 8.68
C ALA A 37 -11.87 2.86 7.99
N PHE A 38 -11.93 1.55 7.81
CA PHE A 38 -13.07 0.86 7.20
C PHE A 38 -14.06 0.26 8.22
N GLY A 39 -13.81 0.41 9.51
CA GLY A 39 -14.66 -0.14 10.58
C GLY A 39 -14.70 -1.68 10.59
N VAL A 40 -13.63 -2.34 10.14
CA VAL A 40 -13.53 -3.81 10.08
C VAL A 40 -12.47 -4.32 11.04
N ALA A 41 -12.54 -5.58 11.45
CA ALA A 41 -11.48 -6.15 12.29
C ALA A 41 -10.21 -6.41 11.45
N PRO A 42 -8.99 -6.18 11.99
CA PRO A 42 -7.73 -6.36 11.25
C PRO A 42 -7.56 -7.76 10.66
N GLY A 43 -8.03 -8.79 11.36
CA GLY A 43 -8.03 -10.18 10.87
C GLY A 43 -8.86 -10.37 9.60
N GLU A 44 -9.94 -9.61 9.41
CA GLU A 44 -10.78 -9.71 8.22
C GLU A 44 -10.06 -9.27 6.94
N LEU A 45 -9.08 -8.35 7.04
CA LEU A 45 -8.27 -7.93 5.90
C LEU A 45 -7.36 -9.06 5.40
N LYS A 46 -6.95 -9.97 6.28
CA LYS A 46 -6.13 -11.15 5.94
C LYS A 46 -7.00 -12.27 5.33
N HIS A 47 -8.29 -12.36 5.66
CA HIS A 47 -9.21 -13.37 5.12
C HIS A 47 -9.63 -13.13 3.65
N ARG A 48 -9.68 -14.19 2.85
CA ARG A 48 -10.08 -14.14 1.44
C ARG A 48 -11.61 -14.00 1.32
N ARG A 49 -12.12 -12.77 1.30
CA ARG A 49 -13.52 -12.46 0.94
C ARG A 49 -13.60 -11.87 -0.47
N ARG A 50 -14.56 -12.35 -1.26
CA ARG A 50 -14.86 -11.81 -2.59
C ARG A 50 -15.45 -10.40 -2.43
N ASN A 51 -15.08 -9.47 -3.32
CA ASN A 51 -15.59 -8.10 -3.35
C ASN A 51 -15.48 -7.35 -2.02
N PHE A 52 -14.31 -7.39 -1.38
CA PHE A 52 -14.08 -6.71 -0.10
C PHE A 52 -13.32 -5.39 -0.32
N PRO A 53 -13.99 -4.21 -0.24
CA PRO A 53 -13.38 -2.92 -0.51
C PRO A 53 -12.20 -2.60 0.39
N ALA A 54 -12.32 -2.89 1.68
CA ALA A 54 -11.29 -2.61 2.69
C ALA A 54 -9.96 -3.32 2.36
N ARG A 55 -10.02 -4.56 1.89
CA ARG A 55 -8.84 -5.28 1.43
C ARG A 55 -8.26 -4.66 0.16
N SER A 56 -9.08 -4.29 -0.82
CA SER A 56 -8.58 -3.62 -2.03
C SER A 56 -7.91 -2.27 -1.72
N ALA A 57 -8.48 -1.52 -0.77
CA ALA A 57 -7.92 -0.27 -0.26
C ALA A 57 -6.58 -0.48 0.48
N LEU A 58 -6.46 -1.53 1.31
CA LEU A 58 -5.20 -1.90 1.95
C LEU A 58 -4.11 -2.17 0.90
N PHE A 59 -4.41 -2.95 -0.14
CA PHE A 59 -3.43 -3.25 -1.20
C PHE A 59 -2.98 -1.98 -1.93
N TYR A 60 -3.92 -1.09 -2.26
CA TYR A 60 -3.60 0.20 -2.86
C TYR A 60 -2.72 1.05 -1.93
N HIS A 61 -3.08 1.16 -0.64
CA HIS A 61 -2.35 1.92 0.37
C HIS A 61 -0.91 1.42 0.52
N LEU A 62 -0.72 0.10 0.63
CA LEU A 62 0.61 -0.49 0.75
C LEU A 62 1.50 -0.15 -0.46
N VAL A 63 0.94 -0.16 -1.67
CA VAL A 63 1.72 0.09 -2.89
C VAL A 63 1.99 1.57 -3.11
N GLU A 64 0.95 2.41 -3.07
CA GLU A 64 1.06 3.83 -3.44
C GLU A 64 1.62 4.69 -2.31
N HIS A 65 1.25 4.36 -1.07
CA HIS A 65 1.56 5.18 0.11
C HIS A 65 2.66 4.57 0.98
N CYS A 66 2.70 3.25 1.13
CA CYS A 66 3.79 2.58 1.82
C CYS A 66 4.96 2.23 0.88
N GLY A 67 4.81 2.33 -0.44
CA GLY A 67 5.89 2.07 -1.39
C GLY A 67 6.27 0.59 -1.54
N PHE A 68 5.42 -0.33 -1.08
CA PHE A 68 5.60 -1.75 -1.33
C PHE A 68 5.48 -2.01 -2.83
N THR A 69 6.27 -2.95 -3.34
CA THR A 69 6.01 -3.52 -4.65
C THR A 69 4.78 -4.44 -4.60
N ILE A 70 4.17 -4.70 -5.76
CA ILE A 70 3.07 -5.68 -5.87
C ILE A 70 3.54 -7.05 -5.34
N THR A 71 4.78 -7.43 -5.64
CA THR A 71 5.37 -8.70 -5.18
C THR A 71 5.52 -8.75 -3.67
N GLN A 72 6.07 -7.69 -3.04
CA GLN A 72 6.17 -7.61 -1.59
C GLN A 72 4.79 -7.62 -0.92
N THR A 73 3.83 -6.89 -1.48
CA THR A 73 2.44 -6.88 -0.99
C THR A 73 1.80 -8.26 -1.09
N ALA A 74 2.02 -8.98 -2.18
CA ALA A 74 1.50 -10.33 -2.39
C ALA A 74 2.06 -11.32 -1.35
N LEU A 75 3.38 -11.26 -1.10
CA LEU A 75 4.05 -12.07 -0.09
C LEU A 75 3.55 -11.74 1.32
N ALA A 76 3.54 -10.46 1.68
CA ALA A 76 3.06 -9.94 2.96
C ALA A 76 1.62 -10.37 3.28
N MET A 77 0.76 -10.41 2.26
CA MET A 77 -0.67 -10.72 2.40
C MET A 77 -1.02 -12.18 2.11
N GLY A 78 -0.05 -13.05 1.78
CA GLY A 78 -0.28 -14.47 1.48
C GLY A 78 -1.16 -14.71 0.24
N VAL A 79 -1.00 -13.90 -0.80
CA VAL A 79 -1.78 -14.01 -2.05
C VAL A 79 -0.88 -14.13 -3.28
N GLN A 80 -1.47 -14.55 -4.41
CA GLN A 80 -0.78 -14.55 -5.70
C GLN A 80 -0.54 -13.11 -6.18
N ILE A 81 0.57 -12.89 -6.91
CA ILE A 81 0.96 -11.58 -7.46
C ILE A 81 -0.15 -11.01 -8.37
N SER A 82 -0.78 -11.86 -9.19
CA SER A 82 -1.91 -11.48 -10.04
C SER A 82 -3.11 -10.97 -9.23
N SER A 83 -3.40 -11.61 -8.09
CA SER A 83 -4.47 -11.19 -7.18
C SER A 83 -4.13 -9.86 -6.51
N ALA A 84 -2.87 -9.64 -6.13
CA ALA A 84 -2.40 -8.37 -5.58
C ALA A 84 -2.54 -7.24 -6.60
N SER A 85 -2.10 -7.45 -7.84
CA SER A 85 -2.23 -6.47 -8.93
C SER A 85 -3.70 -6.08 -9.18
N MET A 86 -4.58 -7.07 -9.26
CA MET A 86 -6.02 -6.83 -9.42
C MET A 86 -6.63 -6.11 -8.21
N ALA A 87 -6.20 -6.41 -6.98
CA ALA A 87 -6.68 -5.75 -5.77
C ALA A 87 -6.24 -4.27 -5.72
N VAL A 88 -4.98 -3.96 -6.08
CA VAL A 88 -4.48 -2.59 -6.20
C VAL A 88 -5.29 -1.79 -7.22
N ARG A 89 -5.50 -2.36 -8.41
CA ARG A 89 -6.33 -1.72 -9.45
C ARG A 89 -7.73 -1.42 -8.96
N ARG A 90 -8.39 -2.39 -8.31
CA ARG A 90 -9.73 -2.20 -7.73
C ARG A 90 -9.73 -1.16 -6.62
N GLY A 91 -8.69 -1.12 -5.79
CA GLY A 91 -8.54 -0.10 -4.74
C GLY A 91 -8.44 1.31 -5.34
N LYS A 92 -7.66 1.47 -6.40
CA LYS A 92 -7.58 2.73 -7.16
C LYS A 92 -8.92 3.15 -7.73
N GLU A 93 -9.63 2.23 -8.39
CA GLU A 93 -10.96 2.49 -8.96
C GLU A 93 -11.99 2.85 -7.87
N LEU A 94 -11.92 2.19 -6.71
CA LEU A 94 -12.79 2.44 -5.54
C LEU A 94 -12.58 3.85 -4.98
N ILE A 95 -11.33 4.29 -4.83
CA ILE A 95 -10.97 5.62 -4.36
C ILE A 95 -11.41 6.69 -5.35
N GLN A 96 -11.22 6.47 -6.65
CA GLN A 96 -11.65 7.40 -7.70
C GLN A 96 -13.17 7.56 -7.76
N LYS A 97 -13.93 6.49 -7.48
CA LYS A 97 -15.40 6.50 -7.53
C LYS A 97 -16.04 7.10 -6.28
N SER A 98 -15.37 7.06 -5.14
CA SER A 98 -15.96 7.43 -3.86
C SER A 98 -15.12 8.47 -3.12
N ARG A 99 -15.63 9.70 -3.06
CA ARG A 99 -15.02 10.79 -2.30
C ARG A 99 -14.85 10.48 -0.81
N SER A 100 -15.74 9.67 -0.22
CA SER A 100 -15.62 9.30 1.20
C SER A 100 -14.41 8.39 1.42
N ILE A 101 -14.18 7.43 0.52
CA ILE A 101 -13.05 6.51 0.59
C ILE A 101 -11.75 7.22 0.26
N GLN A 102 -11.77 8.17 -0.68
CA GLN A 102 -10.64 9.04 -0.94
C GLN A 102 -10.18 9.80 0.31
N LYS A 103 -11.11 10.45 1.02
CA LYS A 103 -10.79 11.15 2.27
C LYS A 103 -10.21 10.24 3.34
N ILE A 104 -10.76 9.04 3.48
CA ILE A 104 -10.26 8.03 4.42
C ILE A 104 -8.81 7.67 4.10
N VAL A 105 -8.50 7.39 2.85
CA VAL A 105 -7.14 7.02 2.43
C VAL A 105 -6.16 8.19 2.52
N GLU A 106 -6.60 9.41 2.21
CA GLU A 106 -5.77 10.61 2.40
C GLU A 106 -5.41 10.81 3.88
N GLN A 107 -6.34 10.59 4.81
CA GLN A 107 -6.08 10.68 6.26
C GLN A 107 -5.06 9.65 6.76
N LEU A 108 -4.92 8.51 6.09
CA LEU A 108 -3.93 7.49 6.45
C LEU A 108 -2.48 7.94 6.17
N ASN A 109 -2.27 8.93 5.30
CA ASN A 109 -0.95 9.41 4.89
C ASN A 109 -0.36 10.50 5.79
N PHE A 110 -1.18 11.18 6.59
CA PHE A 110 -0.77 12.36 7.37
C PHE A 110 -0.41 12.06 8.83
N ILE A 111 -0.22 10.78 9.21
CA ILE A 111 0.16 10.34 10.57
C ILE A 111 1.32 9.34 10.53
#